data_AF-S9VUP8-F1
#
_entry.id   AF-S9VUP8-F1
#
_cell.length_a   1.000
_cell.length_b   1.000
_cell.length_c   1.000
_cell.angle_alpha   90.00
_cell.angle_beta   90.00
_cell.angle_gamma   90.00
#
_symmetry.space_group_name_H-M   'P 1'
#
loop_
_entity.id
_entity.type
_entity.pdbx_description
1 polymer ?
#
loop_
_entity_poly.entity_id
_entity_poly.type
_entity_poly.pdbx_seq_one_letter_code
_entity_poly.pdbx_strand_id
1 'polypeptide(L)'
;MPNSAETQAKVEQNRGGTQIAVTGFICSILFSMGFVTYMFWALTPIKYLNALHITYYPDRYWATAVPAIIIMFFFYYLIAYMCLILITTYPLSDGGCITDTDKKKETEVKLGTMSDAKHSVAPWVDIPVEIASKLMYQPWKKAR
;
A
#
# COMPACT_ATOMS: atom_id res chain seq x y z
N MET A 1 -4.66 30.70 25.83
CA MET A 1 -3.49 29.81 26.07
C MET A 1 -3.78 28.52 25.32
N PRO A 2 -2.89 28.02 24.44
CA PRO A 2 -3.10 26.71 23.84
C PRO A 2 -3.20 25.66 24.95
N ASN A 3 -4.22 24.82 24.88
CA ASN A 3 -4.46 23.76 25.85
C ASN A 3 -3.27 22.77 25.86
N SER A 4 -2.93 22.28 27.04
CA SER A 4 -1.77 21.38 27.22
C SER A 4 -1.89 20.09 26.40
N ALA A 5 -3.12 19.68 26.06
CA ALA A 5 -3.40 18.48 25.28
C ALA A 5 -3.07 18.63 23.79
N GLU A 6 -3.45 19.74 23.12
CA GLU A 6 -3.10 19.94 21.70
C GLU A 6 -1.60 20.15 21.52
N THR A 7 -0.95 20.75 22.51
CA THR A 7 0.51 20.93 22.50
C THR A 7 1.23 19.58 22.58
N GLN A 8 0.74 18.63 23.38
CA GLN A 8 1.31 17.28 23.49
C GLN A 8 1.07 16.44 22.22
N ALA A 9 -0.14 16.47 21.66
CA ALA A 9 -0.46 15.72 20.44
C ALA A 9 0.40 16.15 19.23
N LYS A 10 0.64 17.47 19.08
CA LYS A 10 1.47 18.01 17.99
C LYS A 10 2.95 17.64 18.15
N VAL A 11 3.44 17.57 19.39
CA VAL A 11 4.81 17.13 19.71
C VAL A 11 5.00 15.66 19.39
N GLU A 12 4.02 14.81 19.73
CA GLU A 12 4.08 13.36 19.46
C GLU A 12 4.01 13.05 17.94
N GLN A 13 3.12 13.73 17.22
CA GLN A 13 3.04 13.64 15.75
C GLN A 13 4.35 14.08 15.07
N ASN A 14 4.94 15.19 15.51
CA ASN A 14 6.24 15.65 14.98
C ASN A 14 7.38 14.70 15.34
N ARG A 15 7.33 14.06 16.51
CA ARG A 15 8.33 13.06 16.92
C ARG A 15 8.29 11.86 15.99
N GLY A 16 7.09 11.34 15.69
CA GLY A 16 6.90 10.24 14.73
C GLY A 16 7.47 10.55 13.33
N GLY A 17 7.11 11.69 12.76
CA GLY A 17 7.63 12.12 11.45
C GLY A 17 9.15 12.29 11.43
N THR A 18 9.72 12.85 12.49
CA THR A 18 11.17 13.04 12.63
C THR A 18 11.92 11.71 12.73
N GLN A 19 11.41 10.74 13.50
CA GLN A 19 12.03 9.41 13.60
C GLN A 19 12.02 8.67 12.26
N ILE A 20 10.94 8.76 11.48
CA ILE A 20 10.84 8.14 10.15
C ILE A 20 11.87 8.75 9.19
N ALA A 21 11.98 10.08 9.16
CA ALA A 21 12.94 10.79 8.31
C ALA A 21 14.40 10.43 8.66
N VAL A 22 14.74 10.40 9.96
CA VAL A 22 16.08 10.04 10.43
C VAL A 22 16.41 8.57 10.13
N THR A 23 15.46 7.66 10.34
CA THR A 23 15.64 6.22 10.04
C THR A 23 15.86 6.00 8.54
N GLY A 24 15.07 6.66 7.68
CA GLY A 24 15.26 6.62 6.24
C GLY A 24 16.63 7.15 5.81
N PHE A 25 17.08 8.25 6.43
CA PHE A 25 18.40 8.82 6.15
C PHE A 25 19.54 7.87 6.52
N ILE A 26 19.52 7.29 7.72
CA ILE A 26 20.55 6.32 8.16
C ILE A 26 20.56 5.10 7.24
N CYS A 27 19.38 4.57 6.91
CA CYS A 27 19.25 3.46 5.97
C CYS A 27 19.86 3.80 4.60
N SER A 28 19.60 5.01 4.08
CA SER A 28 20.16 5.44 2.78
C SER A 28 21.69 5.50 2.79
N ILE A 29 22.31 6.00 3.87
CA ILE A 29 23.76 6.03 4.02
C ILE A 29 24.31 4.60 4.08
N LEU A 30 23.74 3.75 4.94
CA LEU A 30 24.20 2.36 5.08
C LEU A 30 24.09 1.58 3.76
N PHE A 31 22.98 1.74 3.04
CA PHE A 31 22.78 1.10 1.74
C PHE A 31 23.79 1.62 0.71
N SER A 32 24.00 2.94 0.62
CA SER A 32 24.97 3.51 -0.31
C SER A 32 26.40 3.06 -0.02
N MET A 33 26.80 3.03 1.25
CA MET A 33 28.13 2.60 1.67
C MET A 33 28.34 1.11 1.36
N GLY A 34 27.35 0.28 1.72
CA GLY A 34 27.36 -1.15 1.40
C GLY A 34 27.41 -1.42 -0.11
N PHE A 35 26.66 -0.65 -0.90
CA PHE A 35 26.67 -0.77 -2.36
C PHE A 35 28.04 -0.41 -2.97
N VAL A 36 28.69 0.66 -2.50
CA VAL A 36 30.04 1.03 -2.94
C VAL A 36 31.06 -0.05 -2.58
N THR A 37 31.01 -0.57 -1.35
CA THR A 37 31.89 -1.68 -0.93
C THR A 37 31.63 -2.94 -1.77
N TYR A 38 30.38 -3.26 -2.07
CA TYR A 38 30.00 -4.38 -2.92
C TYR A 38 30.53 -4.20 -4.35
N MET A 39 30.37 -3.02 -4.95
CA MET A 39 30.91 -2.70 -6.28
C MET A 39 32.43 -2.82 -6.31
N PHE A 40 33.11 -2.28 -5.30
CA PHE A 40 34.56 -2.37 -5.18
C PHE A 40 35.02 -3.83 -5.12
N TRP A 41 34.36 -4.65 -4.29
CA TRP A 41 34.66 -6.08 -4.18
C TRP A 41 34.35 -6.85 -5.46
N ALA A 42 33.20 -6.61 -6.10
CA ALA A 42 32.76 -7.31 -7.30
C ALA A 42 33.64 -7.00 -8.52
N LEU A 43 34.07 -5.74 -8.69
CA LEU A 43 34.87 -5.30 -9.83
C LEU A 43 36.36 -5.64 -9.69
N THR A 44 36.89 -5.73 -8.47
CA THR A 44 38.33 -5.94 -8.27
C THR A 44 38.74 -7.36 -8.68
N PRO A 45 39.76 -7.54 -9.56
CA PRO A 45 40.26 -8.85 -9.94
C PRO A 45 40.98 -9.57 -8.80
N ILE A 46 40.87 -10.91 -8.75
CA ILE A 46 41.44 -11.78 -7.71
C ILE A 46 42.94 -11.55 -7.47
N LYS A 47 43.68 -11.23 -8.54
CA LYS A 47 45.13 -10.94 -8.48
C LYS A 47 45.46 -9.79 -7.52
N TYR A 48 44.61 -8.76 -7.48
CA TYR A 48 44.80 -7.61 -6.61
C TYR A 48 44.36 -7.89 -5.16
N LEU A 49 43.33 -8.72 -4.95
CA LEU A 49 42.92 -9.15 -3.60
C LEU A 49 43.99 -10.01 -2.92
N ASN A 50 44.57 -10.96 -3.67
CA ASN A 50 45.64 -11.82 -3.16
C ASN A 50 46.92 -11.03 -2.83
N ALA A 51 47.21 -9.97 -3.59
CA ALA A 51 48.33 -9.06 -3.29
C ALA A 51 48.08 -8.22 -2.03
N LEU A 52 46.81 -7.96 -1.68
CA LEU A 52 46.41 -7.22 -0.48
C LEU A 52 46.29 -8.10 0.78
N HIS A 53 46.72 -9.37 0.72
CA HIS A 53 46.56 -10.38 1.78
C HIS A 53 45.10 -10.68 2.19
N ILE A 54 44.12 -10.36 1.34
CA ILE A 54 42.70 -10.70 1.58
C ILE A 54 42.41 -12.06 0.92
N THR A 55 42.67 -13.14 1.66
CA THR A 55 42.50 -14.52 1.17
C THR A 55 41.13 -15.14 1.49
N TYR A 56 40.35 -14.55 2.39
CA TYR A 56 39.01 -15.03 2.76
C TYR A 56 37.92 -14.07 2.25
N TYR A 57 37.28 -14.43 1.14
CA TYR A 57 36.08 -13.78 0.61
C TYR A 57 35.12 -14.85 0.06
N PRO A 58 33.79 -14.61 0.06
CA PRO A 58 32.81 -15.56 -0.48
C PRO A 58 33.03 -15.78 -1.98
N ASP A 59 32.57 -16.91 -2.51
CA ASP A 59 32.78 -17.23 -3.94
C ASP A 59 32.29 -16.09 -4.86
N ARG A 60 33.06 -15.80 -5.92
CA ARG A 60 32.78 -14.68 -6.84
C ARG A 60 31.42 -14.82 -7.54
N TYR A 61 30.85 -16.03 -7.58
CA TYR A 61 29.49 -16.29 -8.04
C TYR A 61 28.45 -15.38 -7.37
N TRP A 62 28.65 -15.02 -6.09
CA TRP A 62 27.75 -14.11 -5.38
C TRP A 62 27.70 -12.69 -5.96
N ALA A 63 28.74 -12.25 -6.68
CA ALA A 63 28.72 -10.98 -7.41
C ALA A 63 27.67 -10.96 -8.53
N THR A 64 27.32 -12.12 -9.10
CA THR A 64 26.29 -12.24 -10.14
C THR A 64 24.97 -12.75 -9.57
N ALA A 65 25.00 -13.60 -8.54
CA ALA A 65 23.80 -14.16 -7.94
C ALA A 65 22.96 -13.10 -7.23
N VAL A 66 23.58 -12.18 -6.47
CA VAL A 66 22.86 -11.12 -5.75
C VAL A 66 21.97 -10.26 -6.69
N PRO A 67 22.49 -9.66 -7.79
CA PRO A 67 21.64 -8.88 -8.69
C PRO A 67 20.57 -9.73 -9.37
N ALA A 68 20.86 -10.99 -9.72
CA ALA A 68 19.87 -11.90 -10.28
C ALA A 68 18.72 -12.19 -9.30
N ILE A 69 19.04 -12.41 -8.02
CA ILE A 69 18.04 -12.62 -6.96
C ILE A 69 17.19 -11.38 -6.75
N ILE A 70 17.77 -10.17 -6.76
CA ILE A 70 17.03 -8.91 -6.61
C ILE A 70 15.98 -8.76 -7.73
N ILE A 71 16.38 -9.01 -8.98
CA ILE A 71 15.47 -8.94 -10.13
C ILE A 71 14.36 -9.99 -9.99
N MET A 72 14.70 -11.24 -9.65
CA MET A 72 13.71 -12.30 -9.44
C MET A 72 12.73 -11.94 -8.32
N PHE A 73 13.23 -11.42 -7.20
CA PHE A 73 12.43 -11.02 -6.06
C PHE A 73 11.49 -9.86 -6.40
N PHE A 74 11.93 -8.89 -7.22
CA PHE A 74 11.10 -7.79 -7.68
C PHE A 74 9.88 -8.28 -8.49
N PHE A 75 10.10 -9.17 -9.47
CA PHE A 75 9.00 -9.76 -10.23
C PHE A 75 8.08 -10.63 -9.36
N TYR A 76 8.66 -11.44 -8.47
CA TYR A 76 7.90 -12.21 -7.51
C TYR A 76 7.01 -11.32 -6.64
N TYR A 77 7.55 -10.23 -6.10
CA TYR A 77 6.80 -9.26 -5.29
C TYR A 77 5.64 -8.64 -6.07
N LEU A 78 5.86 -8.21 -7.31
CA LEU A 78 4.80 -7.64 -8.14
C LEU A 78 3.67 -8.64 -8.38
N ILE A 79 4.01 -9.88 -8.76
CA ILE A 79 3.01 -10.92 -9.01
C ILE A 79 2.26 -11.27 -7.72
N ALA A 80 2.99 -11.50 -6.63
CA ALA A 80 2.40 -11.82 -5.33
C ALA A 80 1.47 -10.70 -4.84
N TYR A 81 1.87 -9.44 -5.03
CA TYR A 81 1.05 -8.27 -4.69
C TYR A 81 -0.23 -8.22 -5.52
N MET A 82 -0.17 -8.48 -6.83
CA MET A 82 -1.37 -8.56 -7.69
C MET A 82 -2.29 -9.71 -7.27
N CYS A 83 -1.74 -10.88 -6.95
CA CYS A 83 -2.52 -12.00 -6.43
C CYS A 83 -3.19 -11.65 -5.09
N LEU A 84 -2.48 -10.97 -4.19
CA LEU A 84 -3.00 -10.56 -2.90
C LEU A 84 -4.15 -9.55 -3.07
N ILE A 85 -3.99 -8.56 -3.95
CA ILE A 85 -5.07 -7.63 -4.32
C ILE A 85 -6.27 -8.40 -4.84
N LEU A 86 -6.06 -9.36 -5.76
CA LEU A 86 -7.16 -10.12 -6.35
C LEU A 86 -7.90 -11.00 -5.34
N ILE A 87 -7.21 -11.57 -4.35
CA ILE A 87 -7.82 -12.35 -3.26
C ILE A 87 -8.60 -11.44 -2.30
N THR A 88 -8.11 -10.22 -2.07
CA THR A 88 -8.73 -9.27 -1.11
C THR A 88 -9.89 -8.50 -1.74
N THR A 89 -9.91 -8.36 -3.06
CA THR A 89 -10.94 -7.60 -3.79
C THR A 89 -12.23 -8.43 -3.91
N TYR A 90 -13.39 -7.77 -3.79
CA TYR A 90 -14.69 -8.39 -4.07
C TYR A 90 -14.73 -8.95 -5.50
N PRO A 91 -15.48 -10.04 -5.77
CA PRO A 91 -15.62 -10.56 -7.13
C PRO A 91 -16.17 -9.47 -8.05
N LEU A 92 -15.74 -9.44 -9.32
CA LEU A 92 -16.16 -8.40 -10.29
C LEU A 92 -17.69 -8.37 -10.55
N SER A 93 -18.40 -9.42 -10.13
CA SER A 93 -19.86 -9.51 -10.22
C SER A 93 -20.57 -8.95 -8.99
N ASP A 94 -19.85 -8.49 -7.97
CA ASP A 94 -20.42 -7.91 -6.75
C ASP A 94 -20.38 -6.38 -6.80
N GLY A 95 -21.49 -5.77 -6.41
CA GLY A 95 -21.65 -4.32 -6.36
C GLY A 95 -20.77 -3.63 -5.31
N GLY A 96 -20.22 -4.40 -4.37
CA GLY A 96 -19.23 -3.91 -3.40
C GLY A 96 -17.92 -3.40 -4.01
N CYS A 97 -17.63 -3.74 -5.28
CA CYS A 97 -16.45 -3.26 -6.00
C CYS A 97 -16.56 -1.76 -6.39
N ILE A 98 -17.78 -1.21 -6.46
CA ILE A 98 -18.03 0.19 -6.80
C ILE A 98 -18.28 0.98 -5.52
N THR A 99 -17.26 1.66 -5.03
CA THR A 99 -17.35 2.57 -3.88
C THR A 99 -16.86 3.97 -4.26
N ASP A 100 -17.65 4.98 -3.94
CA ASP A 100 -17.21 6.38 -3.96
C ASP A 100 -16.50 6.74 -2.64
N THR A 101 -15.56 7.68 -2.66
CA THR A 101 -14.87 8.19 -1.47
C THR A 101 -15.72 9.25 -0.76
N ASP A 102 -16.52 10.01 -1.52
CA ASP A 102 -17.39 11.07 -1.01
C ASP A 102 -18.80 10.55 -0.64
N LYS A 103 -18.89 9.28 -0.21
CA LYS A 103 -20.16 8.68 0.23
C LYS A 103 -20.72 9.43 1.43
N LYS A 104 -21.84 10.13 1.21
CA LYS A 104 -22.72 10.57 2.30
C LYS A 104 -23.29 9.33 2.97
N LYS A 105 -23.07 9.18 4.29
CA LYS A 105 -23.60 8.05 5.06
C LYS A 105 -25.12 7.97 4.91
N GLU A 106 -25.70 6.77 4.95
CA GLU A 106 -27.15 6.55 4.90
C GLU A 106 -27.94 7.35 5.97
N THR A 107 -27.26 7.81 7.02
CA THR A 107 -27.83 8.71 8.03
C THR A 107 -28.08 10.13 7.51
N GLU A 108 -27.29 10.61 6.54
CA GLU A 108 -27.47 11.88 5.85
C GLU A 108 -28.46 11.77 4.69
N VAL A 109 -28.34 10.70 3.90
CA VAL A 109 -29.33 10.33 2.89
C VAL A 109 -30.44 9.58 3.57
N LYS A 110 -31.27 10.33 4.29
CA LYS A 110 -32.60 10.08 4.87
C LYS A 110 -33.45 8.95 4.21
N LEU A 111 -32.92 7.74 4.08
CA LEU A 111 -33.55 6.60 3.41
C LEU A 111 -34.70 6.05 4.26
N GLY A 112 -34.57 6.18 5.59
CA GLY A 112 -35.66 5.94 6.53
C GLY A 112 -36.88 6.83 6.27
N THR A 113 -36.70 8.06 5.77
CA THR A 113 -37.83 8.92 5.33
C THR A 113 -38.35 8.61 3.92
N MET A 114 -37.69 7.72 3.15
CA MET A 114 -38.28 7.17 1.92
C MET A 114 -39.27 6.02 2.21
N SER A 115 -39.08 5.32 3.34
CA SER A 115 -40.00 4.27 3.82
C SER A 115 -41.12 4.83 4.71
N ASP A 116 -40.90 6.00 5.33
CA ASP A 116 -41.90 6.65 6.18
C ASP A 116 -43.02 7.28 5.33
N ALA A 117 -44.23 6.70 5.41
CA ALA A 117 -45.42 7.07 4.66
C ALA A 117 -46.01 8.47 5.01
N LYS A 118 -45.26 9.32 5.72
CA LYS A 118 -45.72 10.65 6.15
C LYS A 118 -45.69 11.71 5.05
N HIS A 119 -44.89 11.49 4.00
CA HIS A 119 -44.86 12.35 2.83
C HIS A 119 -45.36 11.55 1.61
N SER A 120 -46.43 12.00 0.95
CA SER A 120 -46.99 11.32 -0.23
C SER A 120 -46.12 11.41 -1.48
N VAL A 121 -45.00 12.15 -1.42
CA VAL A 121 -44.03 12.34 -2.51
C VAL A 121 -42.61 12.25 -1.94
N ALA A 122 -41.77 11.42 -2.56
CA ALA A 122 -40.38 11.26 -2.16
C ALA A 122 -39.56 12.55 -2.47
N PRO A 123 -38.61 12.94 -1.60
CA PRO A 123 -37.73 14.08 -1.87
C PRO A 123 -36.79 13.80 -3.05
N TRP A 124 -36.49 14.83 -3.85
CA TRP A 124 -35.55 14.73 -4.97
C TRP A 124 -34.11 14.70 -4.45
N VAL A 125 -33.60 13.50 -4.17
CA VAL A 125 -32.25 13.25 -3.66
C VAL A 125 -31.65 12.07 -4.43
N ASP A 126 -30.36 12.14 -4.75
CA ASP A 126 -29.64 11.06 -5.42
C ASP A 126 -29.61 9.78 -4.57
N ILE A 127 -29.65 8.64 -5.25
CA ILE A 127 -29.54 7.33 -4.62
C ILE A 127 -28.05 7.11 -4.24
N PRO A 128 -27.74 6.75 -2.99
CA PRO A 128 -26.39 6.39 -2.59
C PRO A 128 -25.83 5.28 -3.49
N VAL A 129 -24.57 5.43 -3.91
CA VAL A 129 -23.91 4.48 -4.83
C VAL A 129 -23.95 3.04 -4.31
N GLU A 130 -23.95 2.83 -2.99
CA GLU A 130 -24.07 1.50 -2.37
C GLU A 130 -25.41 0.83 -2.69
N ILE A 131 -26.50 1.58 -2.62
CA ILE A 131 -27.85 1.09 -2.88
C ILE A 131 -28.03 0.87 -4.38
N ALA A 132 -27.59 1.83 -5.19
CA ALA A 132 -27.62 1.69 -6.65
C ALA A 132 -26.83 0.46 -7.10
N SER A 133 -25.62 0.26 -6.56
CA SER A 133 -24.80 -0.90 -6.87
C SER A 133 -25.47 -2.20 -6.40
N LYS A 134 -25.98 -2.26 -5.16
CA LYS A 134 -26.71 -3.44 -4.66
C LYS A 134 -27.95 -3.78 -5.49
N LEU A 135 -28.66 -2.77 -5.99
CA LEU A 135 -29.82 -2.95 -6.87
C LEU A 135 -29.42 -3.40 -8.29
N MET A 136 -28.27 -2.98 -8.81
CA MET A 136 -27.81 -3.43 -10.12
C MET A 136 -27.23 -4.85 -10.10
N TYR A 137 -26.61 -5.26 -8.99
CA TYR A 137 -25.93 -6.56 -8.89
C TYR A 137 -26.76 -7.64 -8.17
N GLN A 138 -28.02 -7.36 -7.82
CA GLN A 138 -28.93 -8.39 -7.29
C GLN A 138 -29.27 -9.44 -8.38
N PRO A 139 -29.39 -10.73 -8.03
CA PRO A 139 -29.86 -11.74 -8.98
C PRO A 139 -31.31 -11.45 -9.36
N TRP A 140 -31.50 -10.84 -10.53
CA TRP A 140 -32.83 -10.53 -11.08
C TRP A 140 -33.62 -11.83 -11.22
N LYS A 141 -34.77 -11.94 -10.56
CA LYS A 141 -35.72 -13.02 -10.86
C LYS A 141 -36.11 -12.88 -12.33
N LYS A 142 -35.77 -13.87 -13.17
CA LYS A 142 -36.35 -13.96 -14.52
C LYS A 142 -37.88 -13.99 -14.35
N ALA A 143 -38.55 -12.95 -14.81
CA ALA A 143 -39.99 -12.93 -14.92
C ALA A 143 -40.39 -14.13 -15.78
N ARG A 144 -41.19 -15.02 -15.20
CA ARG A 144 -41.73 -16.21 -15.86
C ARG A 144 -43.10 -15.86 -16.41
#